data_AF-A0A946APJ2-F1
#
_entry.id   AF-A0A946APJ2-F1
#
_cell.length_a   1.000
_cell.length_b   1.000
_cell.length_c   1.000
_cell.angle_alpha   90.00
_cell.angle_beta   90.00
_cell.angle_gamma   90.00
#
_symmetry.space_group_name_H-M   'P 1'
#
loop_
_entity.id
_entity.type
_entity.pdbx_description
1 polymer ?
#
loop_
_entity_poly.entity_id
_entity_poly.type
_entity_poly.pdbx_seq_one_letter_code
_entity_poly.pdbx_strand_id
1 'polypeptide(L)'
;MNNPNLAYNLDGTLDMRCRINREWLAEENKLKIKTLREQLADSNAKTEVLERRVLRQNNTIKDLSGGKEKELDPDDCECAICMNPMQGKVSLRCGHEMCPDCFARHSRENNTCPFCREEFSCKPKRLRETMSDSVADAIVEHWSQMVSEDYFTHHARKVSNKETLNEKEAHLRWLVVENAKIIMKIGVRPWYETEVEV
;
A
#
# COMPACT_ATOMS: atom_id res chain seq x y z
N MET A 1 6.32 31.84 -51.05
CA MET A 1 6.33 32.77 -52.19
C MET A 1 5.22 32.33 -53.13
N ASN A 2 4.30 33.23 -53.49
CA ASN A 2 3.16 32.89 -54.34
C ASN A 2 3.64 32.57 -55.76
N ASN A 3 3.09 31.52 -56.37
CA ASN A 3 3.43 31.14 -57.74
C ASN A 3 2.99 32.27 -58.69
N PRO A 4 3.92 32.92 -59.42
CA PRO A 4 3.61 34.08 -60.27
C PRO A 4 2.73 33.74 -61.47
N ASN A 5 2.56 32.45 -61.80
CA ASN A 5 1.71 31.98 -62.90
C ASN A 5 0.24 31.71 -62.50
N LEU A 6 -0.14 32.00 -61.25
CA LEU A 6 -1.49 31.77 -60.74
C LEU A 6 -2.21 33.08 -60.42
N ALA A 7 -3.53 33.08 -60.57
CA ALA A 7 -4.38 34.23 -60.24
C ALA A 7 -4.86 34.13 -58.78
N TYR A 8 -4.91 35.25 -58.06
CA TYR A 8 -5.35 35.27 -56.67
C TYR A 8 -6.48 36.27 -56.49
N ASN A 9 -7.40 35.96 -55.58
CA ASN A 9 -8.41 36.87 -55.08
C ASN A 9 -7.76 37.92 -54.16
N LEU A 10 -8.50 38.98 -53.83
CA LEU A 10 -8.04 40.05 -52.93
C LEU A 10 -7.72 39.53 -51.51
N ASP A 11 -8.30 38.41 -51.10
CA ASP A 11 -8.03 37.73 -49.83
C ASP A 11 -6.79 36.80 -49.88
N GLY A 12 -6.11 36.73 -51.02
CA GLY A 12 -4.93 35.89 -51.23
C GLY A 12 -5.21 34.42 -51.55
N THR A 13 -6.47 34.01 -51.66
CA THR A 13 -6.85 32.66 -52.11
C THR A 13 -6.75 32.54 -53.64
N LEU A 14 -6.62 31.33 -54.18
CA LEU A 14 -6.60 31.11 -55.63
C LEU A 14 -7.96 31.47 -56.26
N ASP A 15 -7.97 32.28 -57.32
CA ASP A 15 -9.21 32.54 -58.07
C ASP A 15 -9.61 31.27 -58.84
N MET A 16 -10.59 30.54 -58.32
CA MET A 16 -11.05 29.27 -58.88
C MET A 16 -11.87 29.44 -60.17
N ARG A 17 -12.15 30.66 -60.63
CA ARG A 17 -12.73 30.89 -61.97
C ARG A 17 -11.68 30.73 -63.06
N CYS A 18 -10.40 30.93 -62.74
CA CYS A 18 -9.28 30.71 -63.65
C CYS A 18 -9.04 29.20 -63.88
N ARG A 19 -9.02 28.77 -65.16
CA ARG A 19 -8.77 27.37 -65.53
C ARG A 19 -7.41 26.87 -65.04
N ILE A 20 -6.38 27.71 -65.19
CA ILE A 20 -4.99 27.40 -64.82
C ILE A 20 -4.88 27.09 -63.32
N ASN A 21 -5.58 27.84 -62.48
CA ASN A 21 -5.60 27.61 -61.03
C ASN A 21 -6.26 26.28 -60.65
N ARG A 22 -7.36 25.92 -61.32
CA ARG A 22 -8.05 24.64 -61.08
C ARG A 22 -7.18 23.45 -61.49
N GLU A 23 -6.54 23.55 -62.66
CA GLU A 23 -5.63 22.51 -63.17
C GLU A 23 -4.41 22.34 -62.26
N TRP A 24 -3.79 23.45 -61.85
CA TRP A 24 -2.67 23.43 -60.91
C TRP A 24 -3.05 22.80 -59.56
N LEU A 25 -4.18 23.23 -58.97
CA LEU A 25 -4.63 22.70 -57.68
C LEU A 25 -4.97 21.20 -57.78
N ALA A 26 -5.55 20.76 -58.91
CA ALA A 26 -5.81 19.35 -59.16
C ALA A 26 -4.53 18.52 -59.22
N GLU A 27 -3.50 18.98 -59.95
CA GLU A 27 -2.20 18.29 -60.02
C GLU A 27 -1.46 18.28 -58.68
N GLU A 28 -1.46 19.40 -57.97
CA GLU A 28 -0.89 19.52 -56.63
C GLU A 28 -1.57 18.55 -55.65
N ASN A 29 -2.90 18.46 -55.68
CA ASN A 29 -3.65 17.52 -54.85
C ASN A 29 -3.40 16.07 -55.25
N LYS A 30 -3.27 15.76 -56.55
CA LYS A 30 -2.88 14.41 -57.02
C LYS A 30 -1.52 14.00 -56.48
N LEU A 31 -0.54 14.91 -56.52
CA LEU A 31 0.80 14.66 -56.00
C LEU A 31 0.78 14.42 -54.48
N LYS A 32 0.06 15.26 -53.73
CA LYS A 32 -0.15 15.09 -52.29
C LYS A 32 -0.79 13.74 -51.95
N ILE A 33 -1.84 13.34 -52.69
CA ILE A 33 -2.50 12.04 -52.50
C ILE A 33 -1.51 10.90 -52.73
N LYS A 34 -0.66 11.00 -53.77
CA LYS A 34 0.37 9.98 -54.04
C LYS A 34 1.34 9.84 -52.86
N THR A 35 1.89 10.95 -52.39
CA THR A 35 2.81 10.96 -51.23
C THR A 35 2.14 10.41 -49.96
N LEU A 36 0.90 10.81 -49.69
CA LEU A 36 0.15 10.29 -48.53
C LEU A 36 -0.08 8.78 -48.62
N ARG A 37 -0.33 8.24 -49.81
CA ARG A 37 -0.47 6.79 -50.03
C ARG A 37 0.84 6.04 -49.78
N GLU A 38 1.97 6.59 -50.21
CA GLU A 38 3.30 6.02 -49.95
C GLU A 38 3.59 5.99 -48.44
N GLN A 39 3.36 7.10 -47.73
CA GLN A 39 3.50 7.17 -46.27
C GLN A 39 2.59 6.19 -45.54
N LEU A 40 1.34 6.03 -46.01
CA LEU A 40 0.40 5.06 -45.45
C LEU A 40 0.90 3.62 -45.65
N ALA A 41 1.45 3.30 -46.82
CA ALA A 41 2.02 1.99 -47.11
C ALA A 41 3.21 1.67 -46.17
N ASP A 42 4.10 2.63 -45.96
CA ASP A 42 5.23 2.49 -45.02
C ASP A 42 4.76 2.29 -43.58
N SER A 43 3.74 3.02 -43.15
CA SER A 43 3.16 2.88 -41.80
C SER A 43 2.49 1.52 -41.62
N ASN A 44 1.75 1.04 -42.63
CA ASN A 44 1.12 -0.27 -42.61
C ASN A 44 2.17 -1.38 -42.56
N ALA A 45 3.24 -1.28 -43.35
CA ALA A 45 4.35 -2.24 -43.31
C ALA A 45 5.02 -2.28 -41.92
N LYS A 46 5.23 -1.13 -41.27
CA LYS A 46 5.71 -1.07 -39.88
C LYS A 46 4.75 -1.74 -38.89
N THR A 47 3.45 -1.51 -39.07
CA THR A 47 2.40 -2.08 -38.22
C THR A 47 2.38 -3.60 -38.33
N GLU A 48 2.42 -4.16 -39.54
CA GLU A 48 2.50 -5.61 -39.75
C GLU A 48 3.73 -6.25 -39.10
N VAL A 49 4.89 -5.57 -39.12
CA VAL A 49 6.10 -6.06 -38.45
C VAL A 49 5.89 -6.12 -36.94
N LEU A 50 5.26 -5.10 -36.35
CA LEU A 50 4.95 -5.08 -34.92
C LEU A 50 3.93 -6.15 -34.56
N GLU A 51 2.87 -6.33 -35.36
CA GLU A 51 1.87 -7.39 -35.15
C GLU A 51 2.50 -8.79 -35.19
N ARG A 52 3.39 -9.05 -36.15
CA ARG A 52 4.17 -10.30 -36.20
C ARG A 52 5.03 -10.48 -34.95
N ARG A 53 5.61 -9.42 -34.40
CA ARG A 53 6.40 -9.48 -33.16
C ARG A 53 5.52 -9.78 -31.95
N VAL A 54 4.38 -9.12 -31.83
CA VAL A 54 3.39 -9.36 -30.77
C VAL A 54 2.91 -10.81 -30.81
N LEU A 55 2.59 -11.34 -31.99
CA LEU A 55 2.17 -12.73 -32.14
C LEU A 55 3.24 -13.72 -31.67
N ARG A 56 4.51 -13.48 -32.03
CA ARG A 56 5.64 -14.30 -31.54
C ARG A 56 5.77 -14.26 -30.02
N GLN A 57 5.70 -13.06 -29.43
CA GLN A 57 5.78 -12.90 -27.98
C GLN A 57 4.61 -13.57 -27.26
N ASN A 58 3.38 -13.45 -27.79
CA ASN A 58 2.21 -14.14 -27.27
C ASN A 58 2.38 -15.65 -27.32
N ASN A 59 2.91 -16.21 -28.41
CA ASN A 59 3.19 -17.63 -28.50
C ASN A 59 4.25 -18.05 -27.46
N THR A 60 5.32 -17.28 -27.29
CA THR A 60 6.30 -17.54 -26.22
C THR A 60 5.67 -17.50 -24.83
N ILE A 61 4.76 -16.56 -24.56
CA ILE A 61 4.01 -16.51 -23.29
C ILE A 61 3.13 -17.76 -23.14
N LYS A 62 2.44 -18.21 -24.20
CA LYS A 62 1.62 -19.43 -24.20
C LYS A 62 2.45 -20.69 -23.93
N ASP A 63 3.61 -20.79 -24.55
CA ASP A 63 4.52 -21.93 -24.37
C ASP A 63 5.10 -21.95 -22.94
N LEU A 64 5.52 -20.79 -22.42
CA LEU A 64 6.05 -20.65 -21.06
C LEU A 64 4.97 -20.82 -19.97
N SER A 65 3.72 -20.45 -20.26
CA SER A 65 2.57 -20.64 -19.36
C SER A 65 1.99 -22.06 -19.41
N GLY A 66 2.57 -22.96 -20.20
CA GLY A 66 2.16 -24.37 -20.26
C GLY A 66 0.79 -24.59 -20.89
N GLY A 67 0.36 -23.73 -21.82
CA GLY A 67 -0.86 -23.94 -22.61
C GLY A 67 -2.18 -23.82 -21.83
N LYS A 68 -2.17 -23.32 -20.60
CA LYS A 68 -3.41 -22.94 -19.90
C LYS A 68 -3.66 -21.45 -20.08
N GLU A 69 -4.40 -21.11 -21.13
CA GLU A 69 -5.45 -20.10 -20.94
C GLU A 69 -6.42 -20.72 -19.95
N LYS A 70 -6.10 -20.65 -18.64
CA LYS A 70 -7.18 -20.64 -17.66
C LYS A 70 -7.87 -19.32 -17.96
N GLU A 71 -9.03 -19.39 -18.60
CA GLU A 71 -10.16 -18.62 -18.09
C GLU A 71 -10.17 -18.93 -16.59
N LEU A 72 -9.48 -18.07 -15.83
CA LEU A 72 -9.59 -18.06 -14.38
C LEU A 72 -11.00 -17.57 -14.17
N ASP A 73 -11.92 -18.51 -14.03
CA ASP A 73 -13.23 -18.23 -13.49
C ASP A 73 -12.99 -17.33 -12.25
N PRO A 74 -13.52 -16.10 -12.19
CA PRO A 74 -13.30 -15.21 -11.06
C PRO A 74 -13.63 -15.85 -9.71
N ASP A 75 -14.46 -16.90 -9.72
CA ASP A 75 -14.87 -17.69 -8.56
C ASP A 75 -13.88 -18.80 -8.14
N ASP A 76 -12.85 -19.12 -8.94
CA ASP A 76 -11.85 -20.18 -8.66
C ASP A 76 -10.54 -19.65 -8.03
N CYS A 77 -10.48 -18.37 -7.65
CA CYS A 77 -9.33 -17.85 -6.92
C CYS A 77 -9.39 -18.29 -5.45
N GLU A 78 -8.50 -19.17 -5.02
CA GLU A 78 -8.30 -19.49 -3.60
C GLU A 78 -7.45 -18.41 -2.92
N CYS A 79 -7.80 -18.04 -1.69
CA CYS A 79 -7.02 -17.09 -0.92
C CYS A 79 -5.74 -17.75 -0.41
N ALA A 80 -4.57 -17.20 -0.75
CA ALA A 80 -3.27 -17.73 -0.28
C ALA A 80 -3.06 -17.68 1.26
N ILE A 81 -3.97 -17.04 2.01
CA ILE A 81 -3.90 -16.97 3.49
C ILE A 81 -4.75 -18.07 4.12
N CYS A 82 -5.99 -18.25 3.68
CA CYS A 82 -6.92 -19.23 4.28
C CYS A 82 -7.18 -20.47 3.42
N MET A 83 -6.63 -20.51 2.20
CA MET A 83 -6.80 -21.58 1.21
C MET A 83 -8.27 -21.91 0.88
N ASN A 84 -9.17 -20.95 1.09
CA ASN A 84 -10.59 -21.08 0.77
C ASN A 84 -10.93 -20.31 -0.51
N PRO A 85 -11.99 -20.73 -1.25
CA PRO A 85 -12.52 -19.98 -2.38
C PRO A 85 -12.85 -18.54 -1.99
N MET A 86 -12.41 -17.58 -2.80
CA MET A 86 -12.60 -16.16 -2.52
C MET A 86 -13.96 -15.68 -3.00
N GLN A 87 -14.88 -15.36 -2.07
CA GLN A 87 -16.08 -14.58 -2.38
C GLN A 87 -15.70 -13.09 -2.54
N GLY A 88 -15.07 -12.76 -3.66
CA GLY A 88 -14.51 -11.45 -3.95
C GLY A 88 -13.08 -11.25 -3.45
N LYS A 89 -12.43 -10.18 -3.90
CA LYS A 89 -11.01 -9.92 -3.66
C LYS A 89 -10.74 -8.50 -3.20
N VAL A 90 -9.75 -8.37 -2.31
CA VAL A 90 -9.15 -7.09 -1.92
C VAL A 90 -7.77 -7.01 -2.55
N SER A 91 -7.58 -6.03 -3.43
CA SER A 91 -6.28 -5.75 -4.07
C SER A 91 -5.59 -4.57 -3.37
N LEU A 92 -4.40 -4.81 -2.83
CA LEU A 92 -3.59 -3.76 -2.20
C LEU A 92 -2.83 -2.93 -3.25
N ARG A 93 -2.31 -1.75 -2.86
CA ARG A 93 -1.49 -0.91 -3.76
C ARG A 93 -0.25 -1.61 -4.30
N CYS A 94 0.29 -2.56 -3.54
CA CYS A 94 1.39 -3.43 -3.93
C CYS A 94 1.03 -4.49 -4.99
N GLY A 95 -0.25 -4.58 -5.40
CA GLY A 95 -0.75 -5.55 -6.39
C GLY A 95 -1.12 -6.93 -5.83
N HIS A 96 -0.85 -7.21 -4.55
CA HIS A 96 -1.24 -8.48 -3.95
C HIS A 96 -2.73 -8.52 -3.57
N GLU A 97 -3.32 -9.71 -3.72
CA GLU A 97 -4.75 -9.94 -3.54
C GLU A 97 -5.01 -10.98 -2.43
N MET A 98 -6.09 -10.80 -1.67
CA MET A 98 -6.54 -11.74 -0.63
C MET A 98 -8.06 -11.64 -0.42
N CYS A 99 -8.67 -12.59 0.28
CA CYS A 99 -10.11 -12.51 0.58
C CYS A 99 -10.41 -11.37 1.57
N PRO A 100 -11.62 -10.77 1.51
CA PRO A 100 -12.05 -9.70 2.41
C PRO A 100 -11.89 -10.05 3.89
N ASP A 101 -12.19 -11.29 4.29
CA ASP A 101 -12.08 -11.73 5.68
C ASP A 101 -10.63 -11.75 6.18
N CYS A 102 -9.71 -12.26 5.36
CA CYS A 102 -8.29 -12.28 5.72
C CYS A 102 -7.72 -10.87 5.77
N PHE A 103 -8.11 -10.00 4.83
CA PHE A 103 -7.72 -8.59 4.86
C PHE A 103 -8.25 -7.88 6.12
N ALA A 104 -9.53 -8.08 6.46
CA ALA A 104 -10.16 -7.47 7.62
C ALA A 104 -9.52 -7.92 8.94
N ARG A 105 -9.11 -9.19 9.04
CA ARG A 105 -8.40 -9.71 10.21
C ARG A 105 -6.98 -9.13 10.31
N HIS A 106 -6.24 -9.17 9.20
CA HIS A 106 -4.85 -8.71 9.15
C HIS A 106 -4.73 -7.21 9.40
N SER A 107 -5.59 -6.39 8.80
CA SER A 107 -5.57 -4.93 8.90
C SER A 107 -5.88 -4.37 10.30
N ARG A 108 -6.45 -5.19 11.20
CA ARG A 108 -6.66 -4.81 12.61
C ARG A 108 -5.35 -4.77 13.40
N GLU A 109 -4.41 -5.63 13.06
CA GLU A 109 -3.15 -5.80 13.80
C GLU A 109 -1.96 -5.19 13.07
N ASN A 110 -1.99 -5.21 11.73
CA ASN A 110 -0.87 -4.85 10.86
C ASN A 110 -1.32 -3.86 9.79
N ASN A 111 -0.42 -2.95 9.40
CA ASN A 111 -0.64 -1.95 8.35
C ASN A 111 0.16 -2.22 7.07
N THR A 112 0.75 -3.41 6.96
CA THR A 112 1.65 -3.83 5.89
C THR A 112 1.08 -5.02 5.14
N CYS A 113 1.38 -5.15 3.85
CA CYS A 113 0.96 -6.30 3.06
C CYS A 113 1.51 -7.62 3.66
N PRO A 114 0.69 -8.67 3.84
CA PRO A 114 1.15 -9.95 4.37
C PRO A 114 2.16 -10.66 3.45
N PHE A 115 2.19 -10.30 2.16
CA PHE A 115 3.06 -10.93 1.17
C PHE A 115 4.40 -10.19 1.00
N CYS A 116 4.37 -8.87 0.76
CA CYS A 116 5.58 -8.07 0.48
C CYS A 116 5.95 -7.06 1.56
N ARG A 117 5.14 -6.94 2.62
CA ARG A 117 5.34 -6.01 3.75
C ARG A 117 5.29 -4.52 3.39
N GLU A 118 4.85 -4.16 2.19
CA GLU A 118 4.62 -2.77 1.81
C GLU A 118 3.47 -2.15 2.63
N GLU A 119 3.68 -0.94 3.14
CA GLU A 119 2.70 -0.22 3.95
C GLU A 119 1.50 0.23 3.11
N PHE A 120 0.29 -0.21 3.48
CA PHE A 120 -0.94 0.21 2.81
C PHE A 120 -1.73 1.26 3.61
N SER A 121 -1.49 1.38 4.92
CA SER A 121 -2.12 2.39 5.78
C SER A 121 -1.17 2.90 6.87
N CYS A 122 -1.54 3.99 7.55
CA CYS A 122 -0.89 4.39 8.80
C CYS A 122 -1.06 3.29 9.87
N LYS A 123 -0.07 3.13 10.76
CA LYS A 123 -0.14 2.15 11.87
C LYS A 123 -1.39 2.40 12.71
N PRO A 124 -2.27 1.40 12.90
CA PRO A 124 -3.41 1.56 13.79
C PRO A 124 -2.89 1.91 15.19
N LYS A 125 -3.42 2.99 15.78
CA LYS A 125 -3.14 3.30 17.19
C LYS A 125 -3.75 2.17 18.01
N ARG A 126 -2.91 1.29 18.57
CA ARG A 126 -3.37 0.33 19.57
C ARG A 126 -3.99 1.11 20.72
N LEU A 127 -5.31 1.11 20.80
CA LEU A 127 -6.00 1.52 22.02
C LEU A 127 -5.51 0.52 23.08
N ARG A 128 -4.76 1.01 24.06
CA ARG A 128 -4.39 0.18 25.21
C ARG A 128 -5.71 -0.22 25.86
N GLU A 129 -6.02 -1.50 25.84
CA GLU A 129 -7.10 -2.03 26.66
C GLU A 129 -6.81 -1.61 28.10
N THR A 130 -7.75 -0.88 28.69
CA THR A 130 -7.67 -0.54 30.11
C THR A 130 -7.86 -1.83 30.90
N MET A 131 -6.88 -2.15 31.72
CA MET A 131 -6.99 -3.23 32.71
C MET A 131 -8.23 -3.01 33.57
N SER A 132 -8.99 -4.07 33.88
CA SER A 132 -10.15 -3.96 34.74
C SER A 132 -9.74 -3.65 36.17
N ASP A 133 -10.59 -2.92 36.89
CA ASP A 133 -10.35 -2.57 38.30
C ASP A 133 -10.10 -3.82 39.15
N SER A 134 -10.82 -4.91 38.88
CA SER A 134 -10.63 -6.20 39.57
C SER A 134 -9.21 -6.78 39.42
N VAL A 135 -8.58 -6.60 38.26
CA VAL A 135 -7.20 -7.06 38.01
C VAL A 135 -6.21 -6.11 38.67
N ALA A 136 -6.48 -4.80 38.64
CA ALA A 136 -5.64 -3.82 39.33
C ALA A 136 -5.65 -4.05 40.86
N ASP A 137 -6.82 -4.30 41.44
CA ASP A 137 -7.00 -4.54 42.87
C ASP A 137 -6.26 -5.82 43.32
N ALA A 138 -6.39 -6.91 42.55
CA ALA A 138 -5.69 -8.17 42.85
C ALA A 138 -4.16 -8.00 42.84
N ILE A 139 -3.63 -7.19 41.91
CA ILE A 139 -2.20 -6.87 41.88
C ILE A 139 -1.80 -6.07 43.12
N VAL A 140 -2.57 -5.04 43.50
CA VAL A 140 -2.31 -4.19 44.67
C VAL A 140 -2.36 -4.99 45.98
N GLU A 141 -3.32 -5.89 46.13
CA GLU A 141 -3.46 -6.72 47.33
C GLU A 141 -2.27 -7.68 47.50
N HIS A 142 -1.87 -8.37 46.44
CA HIS A 142 -0.67 -9.21 46.46
C HIS A 142 0.59 -8.38 46.75
N TRP A 143 0.70 -7.20 46.14
CA TRP A 143 1.82 -6.30 46.35
C TRP A 143 1.92 -5.78 47.79
N SER A 144 0.77 -5.53 48.44
CA SER A 144 0.71 -5.06 49.83
C SER A 144 1.35 -6.05 50.81
N GLN A 145 1.43 -7.34 50.46
CA GLN A 145 2.12 -8.36 51.27
C GLN A 145 3.65 -8.26 51.17
N MET A 146 4.18 -7.63 50.11
CA MET A 146 5.63 -7.55 49.83
C MET A 146 6.26 -6.24 50.31
N VAL A 147 5.46 -5.27 50.72
CA VAL A 147 5.89 -3.93 51.15
C VAL A 147 5.36 -3.62 52.56
N SER A 148 5.80 -2.52 53.16
CA SER A 148 5.28 -2.10 54.46
C SER A 148 3.80 -1.69 54.38
N GLU A 149 3.04 -1.87 55.47
CA GLU A 149 1.61 -1.51 55.52
C GLU A 149 1.34 -0.04 55.17
N ASP A 150 2.29 0.85 55.47
CA ASP A 150 2.18 2.28 55.18
C ASP A 150 2.67 2.66 53.77
N TYR A 151 3.23 1.73 52.99
CA TYR A 151 3.92 2.02 51.72
C TYR A 151 3.09 2.86 50.75
N PHE A 152 1.89 2.38 50.43
CA PHE A 152 1.01 3.05 49.47
C PHE A 152 0.49 4.39 49.99
N THR A 153 0.14 4.46 51.28
CA THR A 153 -0.37 5.70 51.90
C THR A 153 0.71 6.78 52.00
N HIS A 154 1.96 6.38 52.33
CA HIS A 154 3.12 7.27 52.34
C HIS A 154 3.39 7.87 50.95
N HIS A 155 3.35 7.04 49.90
CA HIS A 155 3.58 7.52 48.53
C HIS A 155 2.41 8.34 47.98
N ALA A 156 1.16 7.99 48.30
CA ALA A 156 0.00 8.82 47.98
C ALA A 156 0.10 10.22 48.60
N ARG A 157 0.51 10.31 49.86
CA ARG A 157 0.79 11.59 50.54
C ARG A 157 1.94 12.34 49.88
N LYS A 158 3.03 11.66 49.51
CA LYS A 158 4.15 12.31 48.80
C LYS A 158 3.74 12.90 47.46
N VAL A 159 2.89 12.21 46.69
CA VAL A 159 2.33 12.74 45.42
C VAL A 159 1.40 13.92 45.70
N SER A 160 0.52 13.80 46.69
CA SER A 160 -0.43 14.87 47.05
C SER A 160 0.27 16.15 47.49
N ASN A 161 1.42 16.03 48.17
CA ASN A 161 2.21 17.17 48.66
C ASN A 161 3.08 17.84 47.59
N LYS A 162 3.08 17.35 46.33
CA LYS A 162 3.78 18.03 45.22
C LYS A 162 2.90 19.14 44.64
N GLU A 163 3.50 20.29 44.36
CA GLU A 163 2.78 21.47 43.87
C GLU A 163 2.49 21.39 42.37
N THR A 164 3.44 20.87 41.58
CA THR A 164 3.31 20.84 40.11
C THR A 164 2.96 19.45 39.57
N LEU A 165 2.29 19.42 38.41
CA LEU A 165 2.00 18.16 37.69
C LEU A 165 3.29 17.42 37.31
N ASN A 166 4.33 18.16 36.93
CA ASN A 166 5.62 17.59 36.53
C ASN A 166 6.32 16.88 37.68
N GLU A 167 6.25 17.41 38.90
CA GLU A 167 6.79 16.76 40.10
C GLU A 167 6.00 15.51 40.50
N LYS A 168 4.67 15.55 40.33
CA LYS A 168 3.81 14.38 40.54
C LYS A 168 4.17 13.27 39.56
N GLU A 169 4.29 13.60 38.27
CA GLU A 169 4.69 12.65 37.24
C GLU A 169 6.10 12.09 37.48
N ALA A 170 7.06 12.94 37.84
CA ALA A 170 8.42 12.50 38.17
C ALA A 170 8.44 11.53 39.35
N HIS A 171 7.63 11.78 40.40
CA HIS A 171 7.53 10.88 41.54
C HIS A 171 6.91 9.54 41.16
N LEU A 172 5.85 9.53 40.34
CA LEU A 172 5.22 8.30 39.86
C LEU A 172 6.18 7.47 39.00
N ARG A 173 6.94 8.12 38.10
CA ARG A 173 7.97 7.44 37.30
C ARG A 173 9.07 6.84 38.18
N TRP A 174 9.53 7.57 39.20
CA TRP A 174 10.49 7.05 40.16
C TRP A 174 9.93 5.85 40.94
N LEU A 175 8.67 5.93 41.38
CA LEU A 175 8.02 4.87 42.15
C LEU A 175 7.92 3.57 41.35
N VAL A 176 7.62 3.64 40.05
CA VAL A 176 7.62 2.47 39.15
C VAL A 176 9.00 1.79 39.12
N VAL A 177 10.07 2.58 39.03
CA VAL A 177 11.44 2.05 38.99
C VAL A 177 11.83 1.43 40.34
N GLU A 178 11.51 2.09 41.44
CA GLU A 178 11.82 1.56 42.78
C GLU A 178 11.03 0.28 43.07
N ASN A 179 9.77 0.23 42.63
CA ASN A 179 8.94 -0.95 42.70
C ASN A 179 9.52 -2.15 41.93
N ALA A 180 10.07 -1.92 40.73
CA ALA A 180 10.73 -2.96 39.97
C ALA A 180 11.93 -3.55 40.72
N LYS A 181 12.71 -2.71 41.43
CA LYS A 181 13.84 -3.21 42.25
C LYS A 181 13.36 -4.08 43.42
N ILE A 182 12.24 -3.71 44.05
CA ILE A 182 11.64 -4.50 45.14
C ILE A 182 11.24 -5.88 44.61
N ILE A 183 10.52 -5.96 43.48
CA ILE A 183 10.16 -7.24 42.84
C ILE A 183 11.42 -8.07 42.55
N MET A 184 12.44 -7.45 41.95
CA MET A 184 13.67 -8.17 41.60
C MET A 184 14.38 -8.71 42.85
N LYS A 185 14.39 -7.97 43.94
CA LYS A 185 15.09 -8.34 45.18
C LYS A 185 14.32 -9.36 46.02
N ILE A 186 13.01 -9.23 46.12
CA ILE A 186 12.16 -10.04 47.02
C ILE A 186 11.55 -11.24 46.29
N GLY A 187 11.12 -11.09 45.03
CA GLY A 187 10.47 -12.15 44.28
C GLY A 187 11.44 -12.95 43.40
N VAL A 188 12.15 -12.25 42.49
CA VAL A 188 12.89 -12.91 41.41
C VAL A 188 14.24 -13.48 41.88
N ARG A 189 14.98 -12.73 42.70
CA ARG A 189 16.29 -13.16 43.18
C ARG A 189 16.23 -14.44 44.01
N PRO A 190 15.36 -14.57 45.04
CA PRO A 190 15.28 -15.82 45.79
C PRO A 190 14.92 -17.00 44.91
N TRP A 191 14.00 -16.84 43.94
CA TRP A 191 13.66 -17.89 42.98
C TRP A 191 14.86 -18.37 42.15
N TYR A 192 15.75 -17.47 41.74
CA TYR A 192 16.98 -17.80 41.01
C TYR A 192 18.09 -18.39 41.90
N GLU A 193 18.15 -17.98 43.17
CA GLU A 193 19.21 -18.33 44.12
C GLU A 193 18.89 -19.56 44.98
N THR A 194 17.62 -19.99 45.07
CA THR A 194 17.30 -21.31 45.62
C THR A 194 17.87 -22.38 44.69
N GLU A 195 18.97 -23.01 45.12
CA GLU A 195 19.42 -24.27 44.56
C GLU A 195 18.24 -25.25 44.60
N VAL A 196 17.90 -25.81 43.45
CA VAL A 196 17.11 -27.04 43.42
C VAL A 196 18.01 -28.08 44.07
N GLU A 197 17.82 -28.36 45.36
CA GLU A 197 18.33 -29.57 45.98
C GLU A 197 17.70 -30.74 45.22
N VAL A 198 18.47 -31.31 44.28
CA VAL A 198 18.15 -32.54 43.55
C VAL A 198 18.50 -33.75 44.41
#